data_AF-A0A6A6PKI4-F1
#
_entry.id   AF-A0A6A6PKI4-F1
#
_cell.length_a   1.000
_cell.length_b   1.000
_cell.length_c   1.000
_cell.angle_alpha   90.00
_cell.angle_beta   90.00
_cell.angle_gamma   90.00
#
_symmetry.space_group_name_H-M   'P 1'
#
loop_
_entity.id
_entity.type
_entity.pdbx_description
1 polymer ?
#
loop_
_entity_poly.entity_id
_entity_poly.type
_entity_poly.pdbx_seq_one_letter_code
_entity_poly.pdbx_strand_id
1 'polypeptide(L)'
;MPKEVKQKSGIIVGANAGHKVTPRQPKPRVSRMKGHLSKRTQFVREIVREVSGLAPYERRVIELLRNSKDKRARKLAKKRLGTFGRAKRKVDEMTKVIAESRRAGH
;
A
#
# COMPACT_ATOMS: atom_id res chain seq x y z
N MET A 1 2.52 0.93 15.33
CA MET A 1 2.44 0.82 16.80
C MET A 1 1.39 1.80 17.31
N PRO A 2 0.56 1.46 18.32
CA PRO A 2 -0.31 2.45 18.93
C PRO A 2 0.57 3.63 19.37
N LYS A 3 0.25 4.84 18.92
CA LYS A 3 0.99 6.02 19.37
C LYS A 3 0.91 6.05 20.90
N GLU A 4 2.06 6.09 21.56
CA GLU A 4 2.12 6.32 23.00
C GLU A 4 1.37 7.61 23.30
N VAL A 5 0.38 7.53 24.16
CA VAL A 5 -0.46 8.68 24.48
C VAL A 5 0.32 9.51 25.49
N LYS A 6 0.95 10.60 25.02
CA LYS A 6 1.71 11.52 25.86
C LYS A 6 0.76 12.48 26.59
N GLN A 7 1.08 12.78 27.84
CA GLN A 7 0.39 13.82 28.60
C GLN A 7 0.53 15.17 27.89
N LYS A 8 -0.55 15.96 27.90
CA LYS A 8 -0.56 17.32 27.32
C LYS A 8 0.22 18.30 28.19
N SER A 9 0.73 19.37 27.60
CA SER A 9 1.60 20.34 28.29
C SER A 9 0.85 21.31 29.22
N GLY A 10 -0.48 21.42 29.12
CA GLY A 10 -1.27 22.39 29.88
C GLY A 10 -1.24 23.81 29.30
N ILE A 11 -0.66 23.98 28.11
CA ILE A 11 -0.55 25.29 27.41
C ILE A 11 -1.75 25.43 26.45
N ILE A 12 -2.22 26.66 26.26
CA ILE A 12 -3.37 26.98 25.40
C ILE A 12 -3.03 26.82 23.90
N VAL A 13 -1.82 27.22 23.49
CA VAL A 13 -1.34 27.16 22.11
C VAL A 13 0.05 26.54 22.02
N GLY A 14 0.41 26.00 20.85
CA GLY A 14 1.72 25.38 20.60
C GLY A 14 1.70 23.85 20.59
N ALA A 15 2.87 23.24 20.46
CA ALA A 15 3.01 21.78 20.39
C ALA A 15 2.53 21.11 21.68
N ASN A 16 1.79 20.00 21.56
CA ASN A 16 1.22 19.25 22.68
C ASN A 16 0.31 20.05 23.63
N ALA A 17 -0.23 21.18 23.17
CA ALA A 17 -1.22 21.98 23.88
C ALA A 17 -2.47 21.17 24.27
N GLY A 18 -3.16 21.67 25.30
CA GLY A 18 -4.35 21.06 25.88
C GLY A 18 -4.22 20.79 27.38
N HIS A 19 -5.36 20.52 28.02
CA HIS A 19 -5.43 20.27 29.46
C HIS A 19 -4.66 19.01 29.87
N LYS A 20 -3.94 19.10 31.00
CA LYS A 20 -3.16 18.00 31.57
C LYS A 20 -4.10 16.92 32.10
N VAL A 21 -4.31 15.86 31.32
CA VAL A 21 -5.04 14.65 31.74
C VAL A 21 -4.09 13.47 31.83
N THR A 22 -4.39 12.47 32.67
CA THR A 22 -3.69 11.18 32.70
C THR A 22 -4.20 10.30 31.55
N PRO A 23 -3.40 10.09 30.49
CA PRO A 23 -3.90 9.41 29.32
C PRO A 23 -3.90 7.88 29.49
N ARG A 24 -5.01 7.23 29.14
CA ARG A 24 -5.09 5.78 29.01
C ARG A 24 -4.68 5.35 27.60
N GLN A 25 -3.97 4.23 27.47
CA GLN A 25 -3.69 3.61 26.18
C GLN A 25 -4.71 2.49 25.88
N PRO A 26 -5.78 2.76 25.10
CA PRO A 26 -6.77 1.74 24.77
C PRO A 26 -6.25 0.77 23.70
N LYS A 27 -6.70 -0.49 23.77
CA LYS A 27 -6.51 -1.46 22.67
C LYS A 27 -7.18 -0.92 21.39
N PRO A 28 -6.55 -1.05 20.21
CA PRO A 28 -7.20 -0.67 18.96
C PRO A 28 -8.48 -1.49 18.74
N ARG A 29 -9.57 -0.80 18.39
CA ARG A 29 -10.86 -1.42 18.05
C ARG A 29 -10.70 -2.33 16.83
N VAL A 30 -11.36 -3.50 16.87
CA VAL A 30 -11.33 -4.51 15.80
C VAL A 30 -11.79 -3.94 14.45
N SER A 31 -12.74 -2.98 14.44
CA SER A 31 -13.20 -2.32 13.22
C SER A 31 -12.08 -1.60 12.45
N ARG A 32 -11.01 -1.15 13.12
CA ARG A 32 -9.84 -0.53 12.48
C ARG A 32 -8.91 -1.53 11.78
N MET A 33 -9.09 -2.83 12.02
CA MET A 33 -8.34 -3.90 11.38
C MET A 33 -8.97 -4.33 10.04
N LYS A 34 -10.14 -3.79 9.67
CA LYS A 34 -10.80 -4.10 8.39
C LYS A 34 -9.85 -3.77 7.22
N GLY A 35 -9.62 -4.76 6.35
CA GLY A 35 -8.74 -4.64 5.18
C GLY A 35 -7.31 -5.13 5.40
N HIS A 36 -6.94 -5.59 6.60
CA HIS A 36 -5.67 -6.29 6.80
C HIS A 36 -5.62 -7.59 5.99
N LEU A 37 -4.45 -7.89 5.44
CA LEU A 37 -4.23 -9.13 4.70
C LEU A 37 -4.03 -10.29 5.68
N SER A 38 -4.87 -11.33 5.57
CA SER A 38 -4.68 -12.59 6.30
C SER A 38 -3.91 -13.59 5.43
N LYS A 39 -3.24 -14.56 6.06
CA LYS A 39 -2.50 -15.63 5.34
C LYS A 39 -3.39 -16.39 4.37
N ARG A 40 -4.61 -16.76 4.79
CA ARG A 40 -5.59 -17.45 3.93
C ARG A 40 -6.02 -16.59 2.75
N THR A 41 -6.33 -15.32 2.97
CA THR A 41 -6.74 -14.41 1.87
C THR A 41 -5.60 -14.14 0.91
N GLN A 42 -4.35 -14.08 1.39
CA GLN A 42 -3.17 -13.97 0.54
C GLN A 42 -3.03 -15.20 -0.36
N PHE A 43 -3.05 -16.40 0.20
CA PHE A 43 -2.94 -17.66 -0.54
C PHE A 43 -4.01 -17.76 -1.65
N VAL A 44 -5.27 -17.46 -1.31
CA VAL A 44 -6.37 -17.47 -2.30
C VAL A 44 -6.12 -16.45 -3.42
N ARG A 45 -5.58 -15.25 -3.11
CA ARG A 45 -5.28 -14.22 -4.12
C ARG A 45 -4.12 -14.61 -5.03
N GLU A 46 -3.15 -15.36 -4.52
CA GLU A 46 -2.01 -15.87 -5.31
C GLU A 46 -2.52 -16.89 -6.35
N ILE A 47 -3.33 -17.86 -5.93
CA ILE A 47 -3.96 -18.85 -6.84
C ILE A 47 -4.79 -18.15 -7.94
N VAL A 48 -5.63 -17.17 -7.57
CA VAL A 48 -6.47 -16.47 -8.56
C VAL A 48 -5.64 -15.73 -9.60
N ARG A 49 -4.49 -15.15 -9.20
CA ARG A 49 -3.58 -14.45 -10.11
C ARG A 49 -2.88 -15.39 -11.08
N GLU A 50 -2.50 -16.57 -10.61
CA GLU A 50 -1.91 -17.62 -11.45
C GLU A 50 -2.90 -18.08 -12.52
N VAL A 51 -4.15 -18.35 -12.13
CA VAL A 51 -5.19 -18.82 -13.05
C VAL A 51 -5.67 -17.74 -14.02
N SER A 52 -5.92 -16.53 -13.52
CA SER A 52 -6.54 -15.46 -14.33
C SER A 52 -5.54 -14.63 -15.14
N GLY A 53 -4.26 -14.66 -14.75
CA GLY A 53 -3.21 -13.84 -15.35
C GLY A 53 -3.38 -12.33 -15.13
N LEU A 54 -2.68 -11.55 -15.96
CA LEU A 54 -2.64 -10.08 -15.88
C LEU A 54 -3.56 -9.40 -16.90
N ALA A 55 -4.18 -8.29 -16.48
CA ALA A 55 -4.99 -7.48 -17.38
C ALA A 55 -4.14 -6.83 -18.49
N PRO A 56 -4.73 -6.47 -19.66
CA PRO A 56 -3.97 -5.88 -20.77
C PRO A 56 -3.20 -4.60 -20.40
N TYR A 57 -3.77 -3.75 -19.54
CA TYR A 57 -3.09 -2.53 -19.10
C TYR A 57 -1.93 -2.81 -18.14
N GLU A 58 -2.00 -3.89 -17.36
CA GLU A 58 -0.94 -4.31 -16.43
C GLU A 58 0.25 -4.86 -17.22
N ARG A 59 -0.01 -5.66 -18.25
CA ARG A 59 1.01 -6.11 -19.22
C ARG A 59 1.73 -4.93 -19.87
N ARG A 60 0.98 -3.92 -20.34
CA ARG A 60 1.58 -2.70 -20.92
C ARG A 60 2.41 -1.90 -19.90
N VAL A 61 2.02 -1.91 -18.62
CA VAL A 61 2.83 -1.28 -17.56
C VAL A 61 4.14 -2.05 -17.38
N ILE A 62 4.12 -3.38 -17.36
CA ILE A 62 5.34 -4.21 -17.29
C ILE A 62 6.29 -3.92 -18.46
N GLU A 63 5.77 -3.84 -19.69
CA GLU A 63 6.57 -3.50 -20.86
C GLU A 63 7.27 -2.14 -20.73
N LEU A 64 6.57 -1.13 -20.19
CA LEU A 64 7.14 0.19 -19.97
C LEU A 64 8.22 0.16 -18.86
N LEU A 65 8.01 -0.63 -17.80
CA LEU A 65 8.97 -0.80 -16.72
C LEU A 65 10.23 -1.57 -17.16
N ARG A 66 10.08 -2.60 -18.01
CA ARG A 66 11.23 -3.32 -18.60
C ARG A 66 12.12 -2.41 -19.45
N ASN A 67 11.52 -1.40 -20.08
CA ASN A 67 12.22 -0.37 -20.87
C ASN A 67 12.64 0.87 -20.04
N SER A 68 12.62 0.79 -18.70
CA SER A 68 12.99 1.89 -17.80
C SER A 68 12.19 3.19 -17.97
N LYS A 69 10.94 3.11 -18.48
CA LYS A 69 10.04 4.26 -18.74
C LYS A 69 9.07 4.50 -17.58
N ASP A 70 9.57 4.63 -16.35
CA ASP A 70 8.76 4.70 -15.12
C ASP A 70 7.74 5.85 -15.09
N LYS A 71 8.13 7.04 -15.58
CA LYS A 71 7.24 8.21 -15.63
C LYS A 71 6.04 7.93 -16.55
N ARG A 72 6.27 7.23 -17.66
CA ARG A 72 5.21 6.86 -18.62
C ARG A 72 4.34 5.74 -18.06
N ALA A 73 4.93 4.74 -17.40
CA ALA A 73 4.21 3.68 -16.71
C ALA A 73 3.24 4.25 -15.65
N ARG A 74 3.73 5.18 -14.81
CA ARG A 74 2.89 5.88 -13.81
C ARG A 74 1.80 6.73 -14.43
N LYS A 75 2.07 7.44 -15.53
CA LYS A 75 1.03 8.21 -16.26
C LYS A 75 -0.05 7.30 -16.83
N LEU A 76 0.33 6.16 -17.43
CA LEU A 76 -0.61 5.17 -17.96
C LEU A 76 -1.47 4.56 -16.84
N ALA A 77 -0.85 4.12 -15.75
CA ALA A 77 -1.55 3.57 -14.60
C ALA A 77 -2.50 4.58 -13.95
N LYS A 78 -2.10 5.87 -13.86
CA LYS A 78 -2.97 6.95 -13.37
C LYS A 78 -4.17 7.16 -14.30
N LYS A 79 -3.97 7.16 -15.62
CA LYS A 79 -5.08 7.28 -16.59
C LYS A 79 -6.08 6.12 -16.48
N ARG A 80 -5.64 4.92 -16.12
CA ARG A 80 -6.50 3.74 -15.97
C ARG A 80 -7.16 3.63 -14.58
N LEU A 81 -6.47 4.00 -13.50
CA LEU A 81 -6.92 3.82 -12.11
C LEU A 81 -7.43 5.10 -11.43
N GLY A 82 -7.26 6.26 -12.08
CA GLY A 82 -7.70 7.58 -11.63
C GLY A 82 -6.67 8.33 -10.77
N THR A 83 -6.32 7.80 -9.60
CA THR A 83 -5.51 8.53 -8.60
C THR A 83 -4.03 8.14 -8.63
N PHE A 84 -3.16 9.08 -8.25
CA PHE A 84 -1.72 8.85 -8.21
C PHE A 84 -1.32 7.78 -7.18
N GLY A 85 -1.95 7.77 -5.99
CA GLY A 85 -1.67 6.76 -4.96
C GLY A 85 -1.99 5.34 -5.43
N ARG A 86 -3.10 5.14 -6.15
CA ARG A 86 -3.45 3.83 -6.75
C ARG A 86 -2.49 3.45 -7.86
N ALA A 87 -2.13 4.40 -8.73
CA ALA A 87 -1.18 4.18 -9.81
C ALA A 87 0.21 3.78 -9.29
N LYS A 88 0.73 4.49 -8.28
CA LYS A 88 2.01 4.17 -7.63
C LYS A 88 1.98 2.75 -7.08
N ARG A 89 0.96 2.41 -6.28
CA ARG A 89 0.81 1.07 -5.71
C ARG A 89 0.76 -0.03 -6.78
N LYS A 90 0.06 0.20 -7.90
CA LYS A 90 -0.01 -0.77 -9.00
C LYS A 90 1.33 -0.90 -9.74
N VAL A 91 2.04 0.20 -9.96
CA VAL A 91 3.39 0.16 -10.55
C VAL A 91 4.37 -0.60 -9.64
N ASP A 92 4.35 -0.33 -8.33
CA ASP A 92 5.20 -1.03 -7.37
C ASP A 92 4.89 -2.54 -7.34
N GLU A 93 3.62 -2.93 -7.49
CA GLU A 93 3.19 -4.32 -7.65
C GLU A 93 3.75 -4.95 -8.94
N MET A 94 3.67 -4.25 -10.08
CA MET A 94 4.24 -4.75 -11.36
C MET A 94 5.76 -4.87 -11.32
N THR A 95 6.46 -3.98 -10.61
CA THR A 95 7.91 -4.11 -10.39
C THR A 95 8.26 -5.37 -9.60
N LYS A 96 7.45 -5.73 -8.59
CA LYS A 96 7.63 -6.99 -7.84
C LYS A 96 7.44 -8.22 -8.73
N VAL A 97 6.40 -8.22 -9.58
CA VAL A 97 6.17 -9.31 -10.55
C VAL A 97 7.37 -9.47 -11.49
N ILE A 98 7.97 -8.38 -11.96
CA ILE A 98 9.19 -8.43 -12.78
C ILE A 98 10.37 -9.04 -12.00
N ALA A 99 10.55 -8.63 -10.75
CA ALA A 99 11.63 -9.15 -9.90
C ALA A 99 11.48 -10.65 -9.60
N GLU A 100 10.25 -11.11 -9.31
CA GLU A 100 9.93 -12.52 -9.09
C GLU A 100 10.13 -13.34 -10.37
N SER A 101 9.67 -12.84 -11.52
CA SER A 101 9.88 -13.48 -12.81
C SER A 101 11.37 -13.62 -13.17
N ARG A 102 12.20 -12.63 -12.82
CA ARG A 102 13.66 -12.73 -13.00
C ARG A 102 14.28 -13.79 -12.08
N ARG A 103 13.82 -13.90 -10.83
CA ARG A 103 14.32 -14.91 -9.89
C ARG A 103 13.96 -16.34 -10.29
N ALA A 104 12.76 -16.54 -10.83
CA ALA A 104 12.29 -17.87 -11.25
C ALA A 104 12.90 -18.35 -12.57
N GLY A 105 13.43 -17.44 -13.39
CA GLY A 105 14.10 -17.76 -14.66
C GLY A 105 15.61 -17.98 -14.54
N HIS A 106 16.16 -17.92 -13.33
CA HIS A 106 17.55 -18.25 -13.00
C HIS A 106 17.62 -19.53 -12.19
#